data_AF-A0A536KF67-F1
#
_entry.id   AF-A0A536KF67-F1
#
_cell.length_a   1.000
_cell.length_b   1.000
_cell.length_c   1.000
_cell.angle_alpha   90.00
_cell.angle_beta   90.00
_cell.angle_gamma   90.00
#
_symmetry.space_group_name_H-M   'P 1'
#
loop_
_entity.id
_entity.type
_entity.pdbx_description
1 polymer ?
#
loop_
_entity_poly.entity_id
_entity_poly.type
_entity_poly.pdbx_seq_one_letter_code
_entity_poly.pdbx_strand_id
1 'polypeptide(L)'
;MGRVEVRTAGGTYPVLIGQGALLDAPRRLRELGAARAVLVTDDHVAPLWGQSFAQGLTGAGIHTETVTLPAGERAKTFEQLRLLLGSLEQHRLDRAGVVIALGGGTVGDVAGFAAAVWLRGVRLLQVPTTLLAMVDSAIGGKTGINTDLAKNAVGAFWQPVAVVADLATLGTLPEDEYLAAFAEIVKYAITLDAKLALTLIADVERLRARDPEALEVVVDACVAAKAKVVAADERDRGPRAVLNYGHTVGHAIEAASGYRVPHGGAVAV
;
A
#
# COMPACT_ATOMS: atom_id res chain seq x y z
N MET A 1 3.02 -18.71 -1.26
CA MET A 1 1.95 -17.71 -1.02
C MET A 1 1.68 -17.64 0.47
N GLY A 2 2.49 -16.83 1.14
CA GLY A 2 2.33 -16.44 2.52
C GLY A 2 1.01 -15.72 2.79
N ARG A 3 0.58 -15.78 4.04
CA ARG A 3 -0.63 -15.12 4.52
C ARG A 3 -0.42 -14.66 5.95
N VAL A 4 -0.53 -13.37 6.17
CA VAL A 4 -0.48 -12.75 7.51
C VAL A 4 -1.83 -12.13 7.83
N GLU A 5 -2.39 -12.41 9.00
CA GLU A 5 -3.62 -11.77 9.47
C GLU A 5 -3.30 -10.50 10.26
N VAL A 6 -3.85 -9.37 9.83
CA VAL A 6 -3.78 -8.12 10.59
C VAL A 6 -5.08 -7.97 11.37
N ARG A 7 -4.96 -7.90 12.70
CA ARG A 7 -6.10 -7.76 13.61
C ARG A 7 -6.11 -6.33 14.16
N THR A 8 -7.19 -5.60 13.95
CA THR A 8 -7.40 -4.26 14.50
C THR A 8 -8.72 -4.20 15.25
N ALA A 9 -9.03 -3.09 15.94
CA ALA A 9 -10.33 -2.96 16.59
C ALA A 9 -11.47 -2.86 15.56
N GLY A 10 -11.17 -2.39 14.34
CA GLY A 10 -12.09 -2.31 13.22
C GLY A 10 -12.33 -3.63 12.47
N GLY A 11 -11.58 -4.70 12.76
CA GLY A 11 -11.77 -6.01 12.13
C GLY A 11 -10.46 -6.76 11.89
N THR A 12 -10.55 -7.87 11.15
CA THR A 12 -9.38 -8.66 10.74
C THR A 12 -9.35 -8.75 9.22
N TYR A 13 -8.18 -8.55 8.62
CA TYR A 13 -7.99 -8.70 7.19
C TYR A 13 -6.69 -9.45 6.87
N PRO A 14 -6.67 -10.26 5.79
CA PRO A 14 -5.47 -10.94 5.35
C PRO A 14 -4.58 -10.04 4.51
N VAL A 15 -3.27 -10.20 4.66
CA VAL A 15 -2.24 -9.80 3.70
C VAL A 15 -1.77 -11.06 2.99
N LEU A 16 -2.01 -11.13 1.69
CA LEU A 16 -1.62 -12.22 0.82
C LEU A 16 -0.31 -11.86 0.13
N ILE A 17 0.72 -12.69 0.28
CA ILE A 17 2.08 -12.40 -0.17
C ILE A 17 2.54 -13.53 -1.08
N GLY A 18 3.10 -13.21 -2.24
CA GLY A 18 3.74 -14.19 -3.12
C GLY A 18 3.50 -13.90 -4.59
N GLN A 19 4.13 -14.69 -5.47
CA GLN A 19 3.96 -14.52 -6.91
C GLN A 19 2.59 -14.97 -7.39
N GLY A 20 1.99 -14.18 -8.28
CA GLY A 20 0.69 -14.49 -8.89
C GLY A 20 -0.51 -14.22 -7.98
N ALA A 21 -0.30 -13.62 -6.80
CA ALA A 21 -1.37 -13.26 -5.87
C ALA A 21 -2.39 -12.28 -6.50
N LEU A 22 -1.94 -11.46 -7.47
CA LEU A 22 -2.80 -10.53 -8.22
C LEU A 22 -3.87 -11.26 -9.04
N LEU A 23 -3.53 -12.42 -9.60
CA LEU A 23 -4.42 -13.21 -10.47
C LEU A 23 -5.62 -13.78 -9.72
N ASP A 24 -5.46 -14.05 -8.42
CA ASP A 24 -6.50 -14.62 -7.57
C ASP A 24 -7.46 -13.59 -6.98
N ALA A 25 -7.06 -12.31 -6.96
CA ALA A 25 -7.83 -11.26 -6.30
C ALA A 25 -9.24 -11.04 -6.91
N PRO A 26 -9.46 -11.06 -8.24
CA PRO A 26 -10.80 -10.93 -8.83
C PRO A 26 -11.80 -11.99 -8.34
N ARG A 27 -11.37 -13.26 -8.29
CA ARG A 27 -12.19 -14.37 -7.78
C ARG A 27 -12.58 -14.13 -6.32
N ARG A 28 -11.62 -13.75 -5.48
CA ARG A 28 -11.85 -13.48 -4.06
C ARG A 28 -12.83 -12.32 -3.83
N LEU A 29 -12.69 -11.24 -4.61
CA LEU A 29 -13.63 -10.12 -4.55
C LEU A 29 -15.05 -10.56 -4.92
N ARG A 30 -15.18 -11.44 -5.92
CA ARG A 30 -16.48 -11.99 -6.33
C ARG A 30 -17.10 -12.86 -5.24
N GLU A 31 -16.30 -13.69 -4.56
CA GLU A 31 -16.74 -14.49 -3.40
C GLU A 31 -17.20 -13.61 -2.22
N LEU A 32 -16.63 -12.42 -2.07
CA LEU A 32 -17.10 -11.41 -1.12
C LEU A 32 -18.38 -10.68 -1.61
N GLY A 33 -18.97 -11.08 -2.73
CA GLY A 33 -20.18 -10.48 -3.28
C GLY A 33 -19.97 -9.13 -3.97
N ALA A 34 -18.75 -8.77 -4.36
CA ALA A 34 -18.53 -7.57 -5.17
C ALA A 34 -19.18 -7.76 -6.57
N ALA A 35 -20.03 -6.82 -6.97
CA ALA A 35 -20.60 -6.74 -8.32
C ALA A 35 -20.04 -5.56 -9.12
N ARG A 36 -19.54 -4.52 -8.43
CA ARG A 36 -18.92 -3.34 -9.01
C ARG A 36 -17.61 -3.04 -8.31
N ALA A 37 -16.62 -2.63 -9.10
CA ALA A 37 -15.34 -2.15 -8.61
C ALA A 37 -14.95 -0.84 -9.30
N VAL A 38 -14.22 0.01 -8.59
CA VAL A 38 -13.43 1.08 -9.20
C VAL A 38 -11.96 0.79 -8.93
N LEU A 39 -11.21 0.54 -10.01
CA LEU A 39 -9.78 0.32 -9.99
C LEU A 39 -9.07 1.67 -10.09
N VAL A 40 -8.33 2.04 -9.05
CA VAL A 40 -7.50 3.25 -9.00
C VAL A 40 -6.05 2.84 -9.18
N THR A 41 -5.38 3.46 -10.13
CA THR A 41 -3.95 3.22 -10.46
C THR A 41 -3.28 4.54 -10.84
N ASP A 42 -1.97 4.56 -11.00
CA ASP A 42 -1.25 5.69 -11.60
C ASP A 42 -0.87 5.46 -13.07
N ASP A 43 -0.39 6.51 -13.74
CA ASP A 43 0.01 6.53 -15.15
C ASP A 43 1.24 5.67 -15.48
N HIS A 44 2.04 5.24 -14.48
CA HIS A 44 3.14 4.29 -14.66
C HIS A 44 2.68 2.83 -14.52
N VAL A 45 1.82 2.55 -13.54
CA VAL A 45 1.34 1.20 -13.21
C VAL A 45 0.21 0.74 -14.13
N ALA A 46 -0.62 1.67 -14.61
CA ALA A 46 -1.74 1.37 -15.50
C ALA A 46 -1.36 0.54 -16.75
N PRO A 47 -0.34 0.93 -17.55
CA PRO A 47 0.05 0.17 -18.74
C PRO A 47 0.71 -1.18 -18.41
N LEU A 48 1.24 -1.36 -17.19
CA LEU A 48 1.94 -2.58 -16.78
C LEU A 48 0.98 -3.65 -16.23
N TRP A 49 0.07 -3.23 -15.35
CA TRP A 49 -0.75 -4.14 -14.54
C TRP A 49 -2.24 -3.78 -14.55
N GLY A 50 -2.60 -2.53 -14.82
CA GLY A 50 -3.99 -2.05 -14.73
C GLY A 50 -4.93 -2.71 -15.72
N GLN A 51 -4.52 -2.81 -16.99
CA GLN A 51 -5.37 -3.39 -18.04
C GLN A 51 -5.64 -4.89 -17.82
N SER A 52 -4.59 -5.67 -17.55
CA SER A 52 -4.72 -7.11 -17.30
C SER A 52 -5.56 -7.40 -16.05
N PHE A 53 -5.39 -6.60 -15.00
CA PHE A 53 -6.16 -6.73 -13.78
C PHE A 53 -7.65 -6.36 -13.97
N ALA A 54 -7.94 -5.28 -14.69
CA ALA A 54 -9.32 -4.89 -15.04
C ALA A 54 -10.03 -5.95 -15.89
N GLN A 55 -9.29 -6.59 -16.82
CA GLN A 55 -9.81 -7.72 -17.60
C GLN A 55 -10.12 -8.92 -16.70
N GLY A 56 -9.24 -9.23 -15.73
CA GLY A 56 -9.49 -10.29 -14.73
C GLY A 56 -10.74 -10.03 -13.89
N LEU A 57 -10.95 -8.78 -13.45
CA LEU A 57 -12.18 -8.37 -12.74
C LEU A 57 -13.43 -8.56 -13.60
N THR A 58 -13.37 -8.13 -14.87
CA THR A 58 -14.47 -8.29 -15.83
C THR A 58 -14.78 -9.77 -16.07
N GLY A 59 -13.75 -10.60 -16.26
CA GLY A 59 -13.88 -12.05 -16.43
C GLY A 59 -14.48 -12.76 -15.20
N ALA A 60 -14.26 -12.21 -14.00
CA ALA A 60 -14.90 -12.67 -12.76
C ALA A 60 -16.35 -12.16 -12.59
N GLY A 61 -16.89 -11.41 -13.57
CA GLY A 61 -18.24 -10.85 -13.52
C GLY A 61 -18.37 -9.60 -12.65
N ILE A 62 -17.27 -8.85 -12.44
CA ILE A 62 -17.25 -7.59 -11.69
C ILE A 62 -17.21 -6.43 -12.68
N HIS A 63 -18.25 -5.59 -12.69
CA HIS A 63 -18.29 -4.39 -13.52
C HIS A 63 -17.27 -3.38 -13.01
N THR A 64 -16.25 -3.08 -13.82
CA THR A 64 -15.08 -2.32 -13.37
C THR A 64 -14.91 -1.05 -14.17
N GLU A 65 -14.73 0.07 -13.46
CA GLU A 65 -14.26 1.34 -14.01
C GLU A 65 -12.81 1.58 -13.56
N THR A 66 -11.96 2.10 -14.44
CA THR A 66 -10.56 2.39 -14.11
C THR A 66 -10.32 3.90 -14.05
N VAL A 67 -9.79 4.37 -12.92
CA VAL A 67 -9.36 5.75 -12.70
C VAL A 67 -7.84 5.80 -12.63
N THR A 68 -7.24 6.59 -13.51
CA THR A 68 -5.78 6.79 -13.55
C THR A 68 -5.42 8.13 -12.92
N LEU A 69 -4.62 8.10 -11.87
CA LEU A 69 -4.03 9.26 -11.20
C LEU A 69 -2.66 9.60 -11.81
N PRO A 70 -2.16 10.84 -11.67
CA PRO A 70 -0.76 11.13 -11.97
C PRO A 70 0.17 10.35 -11.04
N ALA A 71 1.29 9.82 -11.52
CA ALA A 71 2.27 9.18 -10.62
C ALA A 71 2.88 10.17 -9.61
N GLY A 72 3.22 9.62 -8.44
CA GLY A 72 3.93 10.29 -7.36
C GLY A 72 3.06 11.19 -6.47
N GLU A 73 3.72 11.87 -5.54
CA GLU A 73 3.09 12.62 -4.43
C GLU A 73 2.10 13.71 -4.90
N ARG A 74 2.25 14.21 -6.12
CA ARG A 74 1.35 15.19 -6.75
C ARG A 74 -0.10 14.72 -6.90
N ALA A 75 -0.37 13.41 -6.81
CA ALA A 75 -1.73 12.89 -6.82
C ALA A 75 -2.48 13.10 -5.49
N LYS A 76 -1.80 13.43 -4.41
CA LYS A 76 -2.39 13.55 -3.07
C LYS A 76 -3.07 14.91 -2.88
N THR A 77 -4.09 15.19 -3.67
CA THR A 77 -4.79 16.48 -3.67
C THR A 77 -6.31 16.32 -3.56
N PHE A 78 -6.98 17.39 -3.12
CA PHE A 78 -8.44 17.46 -3.13
C PHE A 78 -9.03 17.33 -4.53
N GLU A 79 -8.32 17.80 -5.55
CA GLU A 79 -8.77 17.71 -6.95
C GLU A 79 -8.85 16.25 -7.39
N GLN A 80 -7.80 15.46 -7.16
CA GLN A 80 -7.78 14.04 -7.50
C GLN A 80 -8.81 13.25 -6.68
N LEU A 81 -8.97 13.56 -5.40
CA LEU A 81 -10.03 13.00 -4.58
C LEU A 81 -11.42 13.29 -5.17
N ARG A 82 -11.69 14.54 -5.56
CA ARG A 82 -12.97 14.94 -6.17
C ARG A 82 -13.24 14.18 -7.48
N LEU A 83 -12.24 14.05 -8.35
CA LEU A 83 -12.35 13.28 -9.59
C LEU A 83 -12.67 11.82 -9.32
N LEU A 84 -11.96 11.20 -8.37
CA LEU A 84 -12.20 9.82 -7.98
C LEU A 84 -13.63 9.64 -7.42
N LEU A 85 -14.07 10.49 -6.50
CA LEU A 85 -15.44 10.43 -5.96
C LEU A 85 -16.51 10.60 -7.07
N GLY A 86 -16.26 11.46 -8.05
CA GLY A 86 -17.14 11.60 -9.22
C GLY A 86 -17.22 10.32 -10.06
N SER A 87 -16.10 9.61 -10.24
CA SER A 87 -16.09 8.30 -10.92
C SER A 87 -16.87 7.24 -10.11
N LEU A 88 -16.72 7.22 -8.78
CA LEU A 88 -17.51 6.32 -7.92
C LEU A 88 -19.02 6.56 -8.10
N GLU A 89 -19.44 7.82 -8.21
CA GLU A 89 -20.83 8.22 -8.45
C GLU A 89 -21.32 7.78 -9.83
N GLN A 90 -20.57 8.12 -10.88
CA GLN A 90 -20.92 7.81 -12.27
C GLN A 90 -21.01 6.30 -12.52
N HIS A 91 -20.09 5.53 -11.93
CA HIS A 91 -20.09 4.07 -11.98
C HIS A 91 -21.13 3.42 -11.05
N ARG A 92 -21.84 4.23 -10.25
CA ARG A 92 -22.85 3.79 -9.28
C ARG A 92 -22.31 2.76 -8.30
N LEU A 93 -21.11 3.03 -7.77
CA LEU A 93 -20.50 2.18 -6.75
C LEU A 93 -21.34 2.28 -5.46
N ASP A 94 -22.02 1.19 -5.11
CA ASP A 94 -22.84 1.10 -3.91
C ASP A 94 -22.04 0.60 -2.69
N ARG A 95 -22.71 0.37 -1.55
CA ARG A 95 -22.06 -0.11 -0.31
C ARG A 95 -21.50 -1.53 -0.41
N ALA A 96 -21.97 -2.31 -1.38
CA ALA A 96 -21.41 -3.61 -1.73
C ALA A 96 -20.36 -3.47 -2.86
N GLY A 97 -20.01 -2.26 -3.28
CA GLY A 97 -18.88 -2.04 -4.16
C GLY A 97 -17.53 -2.24 -3.46
N VAL A 98 -16.47 -2.17 -4.26
CA VAL A 98 -15.08 -2.14 -3.79
C VAL A 98 -14.27 -1.08 -4.56
N VAL A 99 -13.49 -0.30 -3.82
CA VAL A 99 -12.41 0.51 -4.39
C VAL A 99 -11.14 -0.33 -4.33
N ILE A 100 -10.42 -0.43 -5.45
CA ILE A 100 -9.18 -1.20 -5.53
C ILE A 100 -8.03 -0.23 -5.80
N ALA A 101 -7.02 -0.23 -4.94
CA ALA A 101 -5.84 0.61 -5.09
C ALA A 101 -4.67 -0.23 -5.63
N LEU A 102 -4.41 -0.13 -6.93
CA LEU A 102 -3.31 -0.81 -7.62
C LEU A 102 -2.18 0.19 -7.87
N GLY A 103 -1.15 0.18 -7.04
CA GLY A 103 -0.06 1.15 -7.16
C GLY A 103 0.83 1.24 -5.93
N GLY A 104 1.64 2.29 -5.86
CA GLY A 104 2.43 2.60 -4.66
C GLY A 104 1.61 3.21 -3.52
N GLY A 105 2.30 3.65 -2.47
CA GLY A 105 1.66 4.22 -1.27
C GLY A 105 0.76 5.42 -1.56
N THR A 106 1.14 6.27 -2.53
CA THR A 106 0.32 7.42 -2.94
C THR A 106 -1.05 7.01 -3.48
N VAL A 107 -1.10 6.02 -4.39
CA VAL A 107 -2.37 5.48 -4.90
C VAL A 107 -3.18 4.86 -3.75
N GLY A 108 -2.51 4.07 -2.90
CA GLY A 108 -3.10 3.46 -1.71
C GLY A 108 -3.76 4.47 -0.77
N ASP A 109 -3.12 5.60 -0.52
CA ASP A 109 -3.63 6.66 0.35
C ASP A 109 -4.83 7.39 -0.25
N VAL A 110 -4.74 7.81 -1.52
CA VAL A 110 -5.81 8.57 -2.19
C VAL A 110 -7.05 7.69 -2.37
N ALA A 111 -6.87 6.47 -2.88
CA ALA A 111 -7.95 5.52 -3.09
C ALA A 111 -8.55 5.04 -1.77
N GLY A 112 -7.69 4.81 -0.77
CA GLY A 112 -8.13 4.44 0.57
C GLY A 112 -8.95 5.53 1.24
N PHE A 113 -8.59 6.80 1.05
CA PHE A 113 -9.36 7.92 1.61
C PHE A 113 -10.69 8.09 0.89
N ALA A 114 -10.72 7.95 -0.45
CA ALA A 114 -11.97 7.93 -1.21
C ALA A 114 -12.90 6.80 -0.74
N ALA A 115 -12.36 5.60 -0.52
CA ALA A 115 -13.13 4.47 0.00
C ALA A 115 -13.69 4.73 1.41
N ALA A 116 -12.96 5.46 2.25
CA ALA A 116 -13.39 5.80 3.61
C ALA A 116 -14.57 6.78 3.63
N VAL A 117 -14.59 7.75 2.71
CA VAL A 117 -15.59 8.84 2.72
C VAL A 117 -16.78 8.56 1.81
N TRP A 118 -16.60 7.78 0.73
CA TRP A 118 -17.68 7.44 -0.19
C TRP A 118 -18.77 6.62 0.52
N LEU A 119 -20.01 7.12 0.48
CA LEU A 119 -21.15 6.52 1.19
C LEU A 119 -20.90 6.26 2.69
N ARG A 120 -19.97 7.01 3.31
CA ARG A 120 -19.47 6.82 4.68
C ARG A 120 -18.71 5.51 4.91
N GLY A 121 -18.13 4.95 3.86
CA GLY A 121 -17.32 3.75 3.90
C GLY A 121 -17.79 2.69 2.90
N VAL A 122 -16.89 2.33 2.01
CA VAL A 122 -17.00 1.15 1.14
C VAL A 122 -15.75 0.29 1.27
N ARG A 123 -15.83 -0.93 0.73
CA ARG A 123 -14.71 -1.88 0.79
C ARG A 123 -13.49 -1.33 0.04
N LEU A 124 -12.32 -1.57 0.60
CA LEU A 124 -11.04 -1.22 0.01
C LEU A 124 -10.19 -2.48 -0.17
N LEU A 125 -9.67 -2.72 -1.38
CA LEU A 125 -8.61 -3.69 -1.63
C LEU A 125 -7.31 -2.94 -1.91
N GLN A 126 -6.27 -3.19 -1.11
CA GLN A 126 -4.94 -2.66 -1.39
C GLN A 126 -4.16 -3.67 -2.23
N VAL A 127 -3.58 -3.22 -3.33
CA VAL A 127 -2.74 -4.02 -4.22
C VAL A 127 -1.42 -3.26 -4.43
N PRO A 128 -0.55 -3.22 -3.40
CA PRO A 128 0.69 -2.46 -3.44
C PRO A 128 1.64 -3.01 -4.51
N THR A 129 2.19 -2.12 -5.33
CA THR A 129 3.14 -2.49 -6.40
C THR A 129 4.58 -2.02 -6.14
N THR A 130 4.80 -1.26 -5.06
CA THR A 130 6.13 -0.89 -4.58
C THR A 130 6.51 -1.69 -3.34
N LEU A 131 7.80 -2.01 -3.17
CA LEU A 131 8.26 -2.75 -2.00
C LEU A 131 7.93 -1.99 -0.70
N LEU A 132 8.10 -0.67 -0.70
CA LEU A 132 7.73 0.19 0.42
C LEU A 132 6.25 0.06 0.80
N ALA A 133 5.35 0.05 -0.20
CA ALA A 133 3.92 -0.08 0.08
C ALA A 133 3.55 -1.48 0.60
N MET A 134 4.21 -2.53 0.09
CA MET A 134 3.99 -3.91 0.54
C MET A 134 4.37 -4.10 2.02
N VAL A 135 5.50 -3.53 2.46
CA VAL A 135 6.01 -3.72 3.82
C VAL A 135 5.47 -2.69 4.81
N ASP A 136 5.01 -1.53 4.32
CA ASP A 136 4.61 -0.42 5.15
C ASP A 136 3.22 0.13 4.76
N SER A 137 3.12 1.08 3.83
CA SER A 137 1.96 1.97 3.74
C SER A 137 0.61 1.30 3.44
N ALA A 138 0.57 0.12 2.81
CA ALA A 138 -0.68 -0.62 2.60
C ALA A 138 -1.27 -1.23 3.89
N ILE A 139 -0.55 -1.18 5.01
CA ILE A 139 -0.91 -1.83 6.28
C ILE A 139 -1.12 -0.80 7.38
N GLY A 140 -2.20 -0.97 8.15
CA GLY A 140 -2.51 -0.17 9.33
C GLY A 140 -3.39 1.05 9.09
N GLY A 141 -4.06 1.09 7.93
CA GLY A 141 -5.28 1.86 7.69
C GLY A 141 -5.13 3.37 7.57
N LYS A 142 -3.93 3.94 7.65
CA LYS A 142 -3.74 5.37 7.39
C LYS A 142 -3.98 5.62 5.90
N THR A 143 -4.89 6.53 5.58
CA THR A 143 -5.18 6.97 4.22
C THR A 143 -5.36 8.48 4.22
N GLY A 144 -5.03 9.16 3.13
CA GLY A 144 -5.19 10.61 3.09
C GLY A 144 -4.58 11.33 1.89
N ILE A 145 -4.71 12.64 1.93
CA ILE A 145 -4.19 13.58 0.95
C ILE A 145 -3.43 14.71 1.65
N ASN A 146 -2.69 15.47 0.85
CA ASN A 146 -1.94 16.62 1.30
C ASN A 146 -2.80 17.88 1.24
N THR A 147 -2.46 18.85 2.08
CA THR A 147 -2.87 20.25 1.92
C THR A 147 -1.68 21.06 1.42
N ASP A 148 -1.89 22.33 1.09
CA ASP A 148 -0.81 23.24 0.68
C ASP A 148 0.28 23.39 1.75
N LEU A 149 -0.07 23.16 3.02
CA LEU A 149 0.81 23.41 4.17
C LEU A 149 1.33 22.12 4.83
N ALA A 150 0.72 20.96 4.58
CA ALA A 150 1.06 19.75 5.30
C ALA A 150 0.80 18.48 4.48
N LYS A 151 1.78 17.57 4.50
CA LYS A 151 1.63 16.20 3.99
C LYS A 151 0.69 15.41 4.90
N ASN A 152 -0.16 14.57 4.30
CA ASN A 152 -1.04 13.62 4.98
C ASN A 152 -1.98 14.23 6.05
N ALA A 153 -2.29 15.51 5.96
CA ALA A 153 -3.03 16.23 7.00
C ALA A 153 -4.53 15.94 6.97
N VAL A 154 -5.08 15.54 5.81
CA VAL A 154 -6.51 15.26 5.65
C VAL A 154 -6.66 13.80 5.26
N GLY A 155 -7.34 13.02 6.09
CA GLY A 155 -7.38 11.58 5.92
C GLY A 155 -8.29 10.86 6.90
N ALA A 156 -8.23 9.54 6.86
CA ALA A 156 -8.98 8.66 7.74
C ALA A 156 -8.15 7.43 8.13
N PHE A 157 -8.55 6.78 9.23
CA PHE A 157 -8.16 5.39 9.49
C PHE A 157 -9.21 4.48 8.87
N TRP A 158 -8.88 3.82 7.76
CA TRP A 158 -9.77 2.94 7.00
C TRP A 158 -9.05 1.64 6.62
N GLN A 159 -9.49 0.53 7.21
CA GLN A 159 -8.87 -0.77 6.97
C GLN A 159 -9.34 -1.38 5.65
N PRO A 160 -8.44 -2.03 4.88
CA PRO A 160 -8.84 -2.78 3.70
C PRO A 160 -9.53 -4.10 4.07
N VAL A 161 -10.25 -4.69 3.12
CA VAL A 161 -10.77 -6.06 3.24
C VAL A 161 -9.69 -7.11 3.00
N ALA A 162 -8.62 -6.74 2.29
CA ALA A 162 -7.40 -7.51 2.11
C ALA A 162 -6.28 -6.63 1.55
N VAL A 163 -5.03 -7.08 1.70
CA VAL A 163 -3.87 -6.56 0.96
C VAL A 163 -3.33 -7.69 0.08
N VAL A 164 -3.03 -7.40 -1.18
CA VAL A 164 -2.48 -8.37 -2.15
C VAL A 164 -1.11 -7.89 -2.61
N ALA A 165 -0.06 -8.43 -2.00
CA ALA A 165 1.33 -8.14 -2.31
C ALA A 165 1.87 -9.19 -3.30
N ASP A 166 1.67 -8.93 -4.60
CA ASP A 166 2.21 -9.78 -5.66
C ASP A 166 3.66 -9.41 -5.96
N LEU A 167 4.59 -10.30 -5.61
CA LEU A 167 6.03 -10.03 -5.75
C LEU A 167 6.46 -9.87 -7.22
N ALA A 168 5.67 -10.35 -8.18
CA ALA A 168 5.96 -10.17 -9.60
C ALA A 168 5.98 -8.70 -10.02
N THR A 169 5.24 -7.81 -9.33
CA THR A 169 5.22 -6.37 -9.67
C THR A 169 6.54 -5.68 -9.38
N LEU A 170 7.35 -6.24 -8.48
CA LEU A 170 8.67 -5.71 -8.13
C LEU A 170 9.68 -5.87 -9.27
N GLY A 171 9.42 -6.75 -10.26
CA GLY A 171 10.24 -6.88 -11.46
C GLY A 171 10.25 -5.62 -12.34
N THR A 172 9.21 -4.79 -12.26
CA THR A 172 9.08 -3.54 -13.03
C THR A 172 9.39 -2.28 -12.22
N LEU A 173 9.69 -2.41 -10.92
CA LEU A 173 9.93 -1.28 -10.03
C LEU A 173 11.30 -0.63 -10.34
N PRO A 174 11.41 0.71 -10.47
CA PRO A 174 12.70 1.36 -10.62
C PRO A 174 13.66 1.01 -9.47
N GLU A 175 14.96 0.91 -9.77
CA GLU A 175 16.00 0.54 -8.81
C GLU A 175 15.97 1.45 -7.56
N ASP A 176 15.91 2.76 -7.77
CA ASP A 176 15.96 3.74 -6.67
C ASP A 176 14.77 3.60 -5.72
N GLU A 177 13.57 3.34 -6.26
CA GLU A 177 12.35 3.09 -5.47
C GLU A 177 12.41 1.76 -4.71
N TYR A 178 13.00 0.74 -5.35
CA TYR A 178 13.24 -0.56 -4.71
C TYR A 178 14.20 -0.43 -3.53
N LEU A 179 15.34 0.23 -3.73
CA LEU A 179 16.36 0.43 -2.71
C LEU A 179 15.88 1.34 -1.59
N ALA A 180 15.09 2.38 -1.90
CA ALA A 180 14.53 3.29 -0.88
C ALA A 180 13.66 2.55 0.15
N ALA A 181 12.99 1.46 -0.23
CA ALA A 181 12.20 0.66 0.71
C ALA A 181 13.05 -0.04 1.78
N PHE A 182 14.35 -0.27 1.54
CA PHE A 182 15.21 -0.95 2.50
C PHE A 182 15.48 -0.13 3.75
N ALA A 183 15.36 1.21 3.70
CA ALA A 183 15.44 2.03 4.90
C ALA A 183 14.35 1.65 5.92
N GLU A 184 13.13 1.44 5.43
CA GLU A 184 11.98 1.00 6.21
C GLU A 184 12.12 -0.44 6.68
N ILE A 185 12.60 -1.34 5.82
CA ILE A 185 12.86 -2.74 6.17
C ILE A 185 13.93 -2.86 7.26
N VAL A 186 15.02 -2.09 7.16
CA VAL A 186 16.07 -2.04 8.18
C VAL A 186 15.55 -1.43 9.48
N LYS A 187 14.67 -0.41 9.41
CA LYS A 187 13.97 0.11 10.59
C LYS A 187 13.20 -1.00 11.30
N TYR A 188 12.45 -1.83 10.58
CA TYR A 188 11.78 -3.00 11.16
C TYR A 188 12.77 -3.96 11.82
N ALA A 189 13.88 -4.24 11.17
CA ALA A 189 14.92 -5.14 11.70
C ALA A 189 15.54 -4.64 13.02
N ILE A 190 15.75 -3.32 13.14
CA ILE A 190 16.35 -2.71 14.34
C ILE A 190 15.32 -2.56 15.47
N THR A 191 14.09 -2.22 15.14
CA THR A 191 13.10 -1.79 16.13
C THR A 191 12.12 -2.89 16.56
N LEU A 192 11.87 -3.88 15.70
CA LEU A 192 10.74 -4.80 15.85
C LEU A 192 11.09 -6.28 15.65
N ASP A 193 12.11 -6.61 14.86
CA ASP A 193 12.51 -8.00 14.62
C ASP A 193 14.02 -8.17 14.38
N ALA A 194 14.75 -8.52 15.44
CA ALA A 194 16.19 -8.79 15.33
C ALA A 194 16.55 -9.97 14.40
N LYS A 195 15.62 -10.93 14.18
CA LYS A 195 15.87 -12.03 13.25
C LYS A 195 15.83 -11.56 11.80
N LEU A 196 14.99 -10.56 11.49
CA LEU A 196 14.98 -9.92 10.17
C LEU A 196 16.36 -9.34 9.83
N ALA A 197 17.08 -8.75 10.78
CA ALA A 197 18.44 -8.25 10.54
C ALA A 197 19.39 -9.37 10.05
N LEU A 198 19.32 -10.55 10.67
CA LEU A 198 20.13 -11.70 10.27
C LEU A 198 19.74 -12.22 8.88
N THR A 199 18.44 -12.25 8.57
CA THR A 199 17.94 -12.62 7.23
C THR A 199 18.46 -11.65 6.17
N LEU A 200 18.38 -10.33 6.42
CA LEU A 200 18.85 -9.31 5.46
C LEU A 200 20.34 -9.46 5.15
N ILE A 201 21.16 -9.76 6.16
CA ILE A 201 22.60 -9.98 5.99
C ILE A 201 22.85 -11.26 5.18
N ALA A 202 22.13 -12.34 5.48
CA ALA A 202 22.31 -13.63 4.83
C ALA A 202 21.89 -13.63 3.35
N ASP A 203 20.81 -12.93 3.02
CA ASP A 203 20.21 -12.95 1.68
C ASP A 203 20.51 -11.68 0.85
N VAL A 204 21.48 -10.83 1.26
CA VAL A 204 21.73 -9.51 0.61
C VAL A 204 21.88 -9.59 -0.90
N GLU A 205 22.64 -10.56 -1.42
CA GLU A 205 22.85 -10.73 -2.87
C GLU A 205 21.58 -11.21 -3.58
N ARG A 206 20.80 -12.08 -2.93
CA ARG A 206 19.51 -12.56 -3.46
C ARG A 206 18.49 -11.42 -3.49
N LEU A 207 18.47 -10.59 -2.46
CA LEU A 207 17.61 -9.40 -2.38
C LEU A 207 18.01 -8.35 -3.43
N ARG A 208 19.31 -8.15 -3.68
CA ARG A 208 19.78 -7.30 -4.80
C ARG A 208 19.34 -7.85 -6.15
N ALA A 209 19.37 -9.17 -6.32
CA ALA A 209 18.88 -9.85 -7.52
C ALA A 209 17.34 -9.94 -7.61
N ARG A 210 16.61 -9.38 -6.64
CA ARG A 210 15.13 -9.45 -6.52
C ARG A 210 14.60 -10.88 -6.54
N ASP A 211 15.34 -11.79 -5.90
CA ASP A 211 14.95 -13.18 -5.76
C ASP A 211 13.58 -13.30 -5.06
N PRO A 212 12.57 -13.93 -5.70
CA PRO A 212 11.20 -13.95 -5.18
C PRO A 212 11.08 -14.66 -3.83
N GLU A 213 11.85 -15.71 -3.59
CA GLU A 213 11.80 -16.45 -2.33
C GLU A 213 12.38 -15.64 -1.17
N ALA A 214 13.54 -15.00 -1.39
CA ALA A 214 14.12 -14.09 -0.40
C ALA A 214 13.19 -12.90 -0.11
N LEU A 215 12.55 -12.34 -1.16
CA LEU A 215 11.57 -11.27 -1.02
C LEU A 215 10.33 -11.70 -0.24
N GLU A 216 9.79 -12.90 -0.49
CA GLU A 216 8.62 -13.40 0.24
C GLU A 216 8.93 -13.47 1.75
N VAL A 217 10.11 -13.96 2.13
CA VAL A 217 10.54 -14.02 3.54
C VAL A 217 10.64 -12.63 4.17
N VAL A 218 11.29 -11.67 3.49
CA VAL A 218 11.47 -10.30 4.02
C VAL A 218 10.14 -9.57 4.13
N VAL A 219 9.28 -9.66 3.09
CA VAL A 219 7.97 -9.01 3.10
C VAL A 219 7.09 -9.61 4.20
N ASP A 220 7.03 -10.94 4.32
CA ASP A 220 6.27 -11.63 5.39
C ASP A 220 6.69 -11.18 6.79
N ALA A 221 8.01 -11.12 7.05
CA ALA A 221 8.56 -10.67 8.32
C ALA A 221 8.18 -9.20 8.63
N CYS A 222 8.31 -8.29 7.66
CA CYS A 222 7.91 -6.89 7.83
C CYS A 222 6.41 -6.75 8.09
N VAL A 223 5.57 -7.43 7.31
CA VAL A 223 4.12 -7.44 7.48
C VAL A 223 3.75 -7.98 8.85
N ALA A 224 4.36 -9.08 9.29
CA ALA A 224 4.13 -9.66 10.62
C ALA A 224 4.57 -8.72 11.76
N ALA A 225 5.72 -8.05 11.61
CA ALA A 225 6.20 -7.07 12.58
C ALA A 225 5.24 -5.87 12.69
N LYS A 226 4.85 -5.29 11.54
CA LYS A 226 3.91 -4.16 11.49
C LYS A 226 2.52 -4.54 12.00
N ALA A 227 2.03 -5.73 11.65
CA ALA A 227 0.73 -6.24 12.11
C ALA A 227 0.62 -6.27 13.64
N LYS A 228 1.69 -6.69 14.35
CA LYS A 228 1.73 -6.69 15.82
C LYS A 228 1.58 -5.28 16.39
N VAL A 229 2.28 -4.31 15.82
CA VAL A 229 2.26 -2.92 16.29
C VAL A 229 0.92 -2.25 15.99
N VAL A 230 0.37 -2.47 14.79
CA VAL A 230 -0.98 -1.99 14.42
C VAL A 230 -2.05 -2.60 15.31
N ALA A 231 -1.94 -3.90 15.64
CA ALA A 231 -2.88 -4.57 16.54
C ALA A 231 -2.85 -4.00 17.96
N ALA A 232 -1.66 -3.61 18.44
CA ALA A 232 -1.50 -2.97 19.74
C ALA A 232 -1.98 -1.51 19.75
N ASP A 233 -1.87 -0.80 18.62
CA ASP A 233 -2.19 0.62 18.51
C ASP A 233 -2.62 1.01 17.08
N GLU A 234 -3.90 0.77 16.79
CA GLU A 234 -4.48 1.01 15.47
C GLU A 234 -4.43 2.49 15.06
N ARG A 235 -4.61 3.41 16.02
CA ARG A 235 -4.75 4.86 15.77
C ARG A 235 -3.48 5.65 15.98
N ASP A 236 -2.35 4.98 16.17
CA ASP A 236 -1.02 5.59 16.30
C ASP A 236 -0.95 6.66 17.40
N ARG A 237 -1.36 6.28 18.62
CA ARG A 237 -1.38 7.18 19.80
C ARG A 237 -0.46 6.70 20.93
N GLY A 238 0.31 5.65 20.72
CA GLY A 238 1.16 5.05 21.74
C GLY A 238 2.26 4.18 21.12
N PRO A 239 2.28 2.85 21.37
CA PRO A 239 3.37 1.97 20.94
C PRO A 239 3.74 2.03 19.45
N ARG A 240 2.80 2.41 18.57
CA ARG A 240 3.07 2.54 17.13
C ARG A 240 4.01 3.68 16.76
N ALA A 241 4.25 4.61 17.69
CA ALA A 241 5.26 5.66 17.54
C ALA A 241 6.69 5.11 17.32
N VAL A 242 6.96 3.85 17.68
CA VAL A 242 8.25 3.18 17.36
C VAL A 242 8.54 3.16 15.86
N LEU A 243 7.49 3.13 15.02
CA LEU A 243 7.63 3.19 13.56
C LEU A 243 8.14 4.55 13.07
N ASN A 244 8.19 5.57 13.91
CA ASN A 244 8.78 6.87 13.57
C ASN A 244 10.29 6.92 13.85
N TYR A 245 10.93 5.80 14.19
CA TYR A 245 12.39 5.73 14.34
C TYR A 245 13.08 6.27 13.08
N GLY A 246 14.06 7.17 13.25
CA GLY A 246 14.75 7.89 12.17
C GLY A 246 13.97 9.07 11.56
N HIS A 247 12.64 9.15 11.70
CA HIS A 247 11.82 10.12 10.95
C HIS A 247 12.00 11.57 11.39
N THR A 248 12.35 11.84 12.66
CA THR A 248 12.61 13.21 13.12
C THR A 248 13.79 13.83 12.38
N VAL A 249 14.88 13.06 12.20
CA VAL A 249 16.07 13.49 11.46
C VAL A 249 15.80 13.44 9.96
N GLY A 250 15.18 12.36 9.47
CA GLY A 250 14.82 12.21 8.07
C GLY A 250 13.97 13.36 7.54
N HIS A 251 12.90 13.76 8.26
CA HIS A 251 12.08 14.89 7.86
C HIS A 251 12.86 16.22 7.85
N ALA A 252 13.82 16.40 8.77
CA ALA A 252 14.67 17.59 8.77
C ALA A 252 15.59 17.62 7.53
N ILE A 253 16.15 16.47 7.12
CA ILE A 253 16.96 16.33 5.90
C ILE A 253 16.12 16.58 4.64
N GLU A 254 14.92 15.99 4.56
CA GLU A 254 13.97 16.23 3.47
C GLU A 254 13.69 17.72 3.33
N ALA A 255 13.29 18.39 4.41
CA ALA A 255 12.98 19.82 4.42
C ALA A 255 14.19 20.68 4.04
N ALA A 256 15.36 20.42 4.64
CA ALA A 256 16.59 21.17 4.35
C ALA A 256 17.08 20.98 2.91
N SER A 257 16.81 19.81 2.31
CA SER A 257 17.14 19.54 0.91
C SER A 257 16.11 20.10 -0.09
N GLY A 258 15.01 20.70 0.38
CA GLY A 258 13.88 21.07 -0.48
C GLY A 258 13.25 19.85 -1.16
N TYR A 259 13.15 18.73 -0.44
CA TYR A 259 12.63 17.43 -0.90
C TYR A 259 13.37 16.82 -2.10
N ARG A 260 14.65 17.15 -2.28
CA ARG A 260 15.51 16.50 -3.28
C ARG A 260 16.07 15.16 -2.80
N VAL A 261 16.21 14.97 -1.48
CA VAL A 261 16.58 13.68 -0.89
C VAL A 261 15.32 12.82 -0.76
N PRO A 262 15.29 11.59 -1.34
CA PRO A 262 14.16 10.69 -1.19
C PRO A 262 13.93 10.28 0.27
N HIS A 263 12.69 10.02 0.63
CA HIS A 263 12.29 9.68 2.01
C HIS A 263 13.12 8.55 2.62
N GLY A 264 13.26 7.42 1.92
CA GLY A 264 14.08 6.30 2.40
C GLY A 264 15.56 6.66 2.58
N GLY A 265 16.12 7.48 1.68
CA GLY A 265 17.48 7.98 1.81
C GLY A 265 17.66 8.90 3.02
N ALA A 266 16.64 9.70 3.37
CA ALA A 266 16.67 10.58 4.53
C ALA A 266 16.52 9.80 5.86
N VAL A 267 15.67 8.77 5.90
CA VAL A 267 15.48 7.91 7.09
C VAL A 267 16.69 7.01 7.36
N ALA A 268 17.49 6.70 6.34
CA ALA A 268 18.66 5.83 6.45
C ALA A 268 19.92 6.49 7.08
N VAL A 269 19.95 7.83 7.19
CA VAL A 269 21.07 8.61 7.78
C VAL A 269 20.94 8.68 9.29
#